data_AF-U4KYH3-F1
#
_entry.id   AF-U4KYH3-F1
#
_cell.length_a   1.000
_cell.length_b   1.000
_cell.length_c   1.000
_cell.angle_alpha   90.00
_cell.angle_beta   90.00
_cell.angle_gamma   90.00
#
_symmetry.space_group_name_H-M   'P 1'
#
loop_
_entity.id
_entity.type
_entity.pdbx_description
1 polymer ?
#
loop_
_entity_poly.entity_id
_entity_poly.type
_entity_poly.pdbx_seq_one_letter_code
_entity_poly.pdbx_strand_id
1 'polypeptide(L)'
;MDISAWGCPGGTFIGQANHGGGSCQISLSYDSGVNFHVIKSIIGGCSAVDAGQKDWTTKFKIPATARPGNAILSWSWINYSGGPQEFYQNYALVKIDNPSAAPGEFETKHPKIYLANFPSQQCIVNEADSTQWVNYPEPGPVVDYGINKTDAG
;
A
#
# COMPACT_ATOMS: atom_id res chain seq x y z
N MET A 1 -10.09 -2.02 -17.64
CA MET A 1 -9.52 -3.26 -17.08
C MET A 1 -10.61 -3.86 -16.22
N ASP A 2 -11.35 -4.84 -16.74
CA ASP A 2 -12.35 -5.58 -15.95
C ASP A 2 -11.61 -6.54 -15.03
N ILE A 3 -11.72 -6.35 -13.72
CA ILE A 3 -11.23 -7.29 -12.72
C ILE A 3 -12.45 -8.03 -12.18
N SER A 4 -12.70 -9.21 -12.72
CA SER A 4 -13.72 -10.13 -12.21
C SER A 4 -13.20 -10.81 -10.94
N ALA A 5 -14.03 -10.79 -9.90
CA ALA A 5 -13.67 -11.12 -8.53
C ALA A 5 -13.65 -12.63 -8.24
N TRP A 6 -12.84 -13.42 -8.97
CA TRP A 6 -12.58 -14.84 -8.60
C TRP A 6 -11.14 -15.33 -8.86
N GLY A 7 -10.20 -14.42 -9.16
CA GLY A 7 -8.76 -14.71 -9.19
C GLY A 7 -7.99 -13.55 -8.58
N CYS A 8 -6.98 -13.83 -7.75
CA CYS A 8 -6.10 -12.79 -7.19
C CYS A 8 -5.50 -11.95 -8.33
N PRO A 9 -5.84 -10.65 -8.50
CA PRO A 9 -5.19 -9.81 -9.49
C PRO A 9 -3.80 -9.45 -8.96
N GLY A 10 -2.75 -9.74 -9.75
CA GLY A 10 -1.42 -9.21 -9.51
C GLY A 10 -1.26 -7.87 -10.24
N GLY A 11 -0.62 -6.90 -9.60
CA GLY A 11 -0.12 -5.67 -10.25
C GLY A 11 1.38 -5.81 -10.56
N THR A 12 1.85 -5.30 -11.69
CA THR A 12 3.28 -5.23 -12.05
C THR A 12 3.73 -3.78 -12.03
N PHE A 13 4.82 -3.47 -11.31
CA PHE A 13 5.41 -2.13 -11.25
C PHE A 13 6.83 -2.18 -11.82
N ILE A 14 7.18 -1.20 -12.66
CA ILE A 14 8.50 -1.05 -13.29
C ILE A 14 9.10 0.27 -12.79
N GLY A 15 10.06 0.20 -11.87
CA GLY A 15 10.81 1.35 -11.34
C GLY A 15 12.28 1.31 -11.76
N GLN A 16 12.94 2.48 -11.82
CA GLN A 16 14.37 2.61 -12.18
C GLN A 16 15.28 2.76 -10.96
N ALA A 17 14.74 3.14 -9.79
CA ALA A 17 15.47 3.25 -8.53
C ALA A 17 14.67 2.57 -7.42
N ASN A 18 15.31 1.63 -6.71
CA ASN A 18 14.62 0.78 -5.74
C ASN A 18 14.72 1.29 -4.30
N HIS A 19 15.54 2.32 -4.03
CA HIS A 19 15.71 2.99 -2.72
C HIS A 19 15.87 2.03 -1.51
N GLY A 20 16.54 0.89 -1.73
CA GLY A 20 16.70 -0.15 -0.71
C GLY A 20 15.39 -0.85 -0.30
N GLY A 21 14.29 -0.66 -1.03
CA GLY A 21 12.95 -1.10 -0.66
C GLY A 21 12.21 -0.04 0.16
N GLY A 22 11.38 -0.48 1.10
CA GLY A 22 10.50 0.36 1.89
C GLY A 22 9.28 -0.41 2.38
N SER A 23 8.28 0.34 2.82
CA SER A 23 6.98 -0.21 3.19
C SER A 23 5.91 0.30 2.23
N CYS A 24 4.91 -0.52 1.94
CA CYS A 24 3.83 -0.16 1.02
C CYS A 24 2.45 -0.43 1.62
N GLN A 25 1.44 0.29 1.14
CA GLN A 25 0.04 -0.02 1.39
C GLN A 25 -0.72 -0.16 0.08
N ILE A 26 -1.64 -1.13 0.05
CA ILE A 26 -2.69 -1.22 -0.96
C ILE A 26 -3.97 -0.75 -0.29
N SER A 27 -4.68 0.17 -0.94
CA SER A 27 -5.88 0.78 -0.41
C SER A 27 -6.95 0.99 -1.49
N LEU A 28 -8.20 1.16 -1.04
CA LEU A 28 -9.34 1.50 -1.89
C LEU A 28 -9.93 2.85 -1.48
N SER A 29 -10.37 3.62 -2.47
CA SER A 29 -11.20 4.81 -2.29
C SER A 29 -12.49 4.66 -3.09
N TYR A 30 -13.62 5.02 -2.47
CA TYR A 30 -14.93 5.07 -3.10
C TYR A 30 -15.47 6.50 -3.21
N ASP A 31 -14.70 7.49 -2.77
CA ASP A 31 -15.07 8.90 -2.70
C ASP A 31 -14.20 9.76 -3.63
N SER A 32 -13.87 9.21 -4.80
CA SER A 32 -13.07 9.88 -5.84
C SER A 32 -11.66 10.28 -5.39
N GLY A 33 -11.05 9.51 -4.48
CA GLY A 33 -9.67 9.68 -4.08
C GLY A 33 -9.47 10.64 -2.90
N VAL A 34 -10.54 11.00 -2.19
CA VAL A 34 -10.45 11.85 -1.01
C VAL A 34 -9.98 11.06 0.21
N ASN A 35 -10.54 9.87 0.45
CA ASN A 35 -10.13 8.96 1.51
C ASN A 35 -9.75 7.59 0.94
N PHE A 36 -8.58 7.10 1.34
CA PHE A 36 -8.09 5.77 1.01
C PHE A 36 -8.07 4.91 2.27
N HIS A 37 -8.66 3.72 2.19
CA HIS A 37 -8.71 2.75 3.28
C HIS A 37 -7.89 1.50 2.96
N VAL A 38 -7.02 1.11 3.89
CA VAL A 38 -5.99 0.09 3.70
C VAL A 38 -6.59 -1.31 3.68
N ILE A 39 -6.33 -2.05 2.61
CA ILE A 39 -6.72 -3.46 2.48
C ILE A 39 -5.53 -4.41 2.65
N LYS A 40 -4.30 -3.92 2.50
CA LYS A 40 -3.06 -4.65 2.76
C LYS A 40 -1.91 -3.71 3.07
N SER A 41 -1.11 -4.05 4.07
CA SER A 41 0.21 -3.45 4.31
C SER A 41 1.32 -4.46 4.05
N ILE A 42 2.43 -4.00 3.49
CA ILE A 42 3.67 -4.75 3.34
C ILE A 42 4.75 -3.93 4.04
N ILE A 43 5.25 -4.44 5.16
CA ILE A 43 6.23 -3.74 5.99
C ILE A 43 7.62 -4.28 5.65
N GLY A 44 8.47 -3.41 5.10
CA GLY A 44 9.81 -3.75 4.62
C GLY A 44 9.81 -4.52 3.29
N GLY A 45 10.90 -4.37 2.52
CA GLY A 45 11.13 -5.12 1.27
C GLY A 45 10.18 -4.81 0.11
N CYS A 46 9.39 -3.73 0.18
CA CYS A 46 8.56 -3.27 -0.93
C CYS A 46 9.20 -2.05 -1.63
N SER A 47 9.35 -1.97 -2.96
CA SER A 47 9.08 -2.99 -3.98
C SER A 47 10.30 -3.84 -4.35
N ALA A 48 11.41 -3.76 -3.60
CA ALA A 48 12.61 -4.53 -3.92
C ALA A 48 13.20 -5.16 -2.67
N VAL A 49 13.49 -6.45 -2.78
CA VAL A 49 14.23 -7.20 -1.77
C VAL A 49 15.70 -7.36 -2.18
N ASP A 50 15.98 -7.30 -3.47
CA ASP A 50 17.34 -7.36 -4.01
C ASP A 50 17.57 -6.21 -5.00
N ALA A 51 18.74 -5.57 -4.90
CA ALA A 51 19.22 -4.51 -5.78
C ALA A 51 19.46 -5.03 -7.22
N GLY A 52 18.37 -5.36 -7.91
CA GLY A 52 18.40 -5.96 -9.25
C GLY A 52 17.03 -6.47 -9.73
N GLN A 53 16.05 -6.67 -8.84
CA GLN A 53 14.68 -6.94 -9.28
C GLN A 53 14.03 -5.63 -9.76
N LYS A 54 13.82 -5.55 -11.07
CA LYS A 54 13.19 -4.42 -11.76
C LYS A 54 11.66 -4.54 -11.81
N ASP A 55 11.17 -5.77 -11.77
CA ASP A 55 9.75 -6.10 -11.80
C ASP A 55 9.33 -6.70 -10.47
N TRP A 56 8.46 -5.98 -9.75
CA TRP A 56 7.87 -6.47 -8.51
C TRP A 56 6.38 -6.69 -8.70
N THR A 57 5.92 -7.85 -8.23
CA THR A 57 4.51 -8.20 -8.22
C THR A 57 4.11 -8.60 -6.82
N THR A 58 2.97 -8.08 -6.36
CA THR A 58 2.34 -8.52 -5.12
C THR A 58 0.94 -9.00 -5.40
N LYS A 59 0.52 -10.01 -4.63
CA LYS A 59 -0.86 -10.48 -4.61
C LYS A 59 -1.56 -9.85 -3.43
N PHE A 60 -2.75 -9.32 -3.67
CA PHE A 60 -3.68 -8.91 -2.63
C PHE A 60 -5.07 -9.42 -2.99
N LYS A 61 -5.94 -9.47 -1.98
CA LYS A 61 -7.35 -9.84 -2.16
C LYS A 61 -8.20 -8.61 -1.91
N ILE A 62 -9.24 -8.43 -2.71
CA ILE A 62 -10.31 -7.50 -2.39
C ILE A 62 -11.07 -8.10 -1.19
N PRO A 63 -11.20 -7.38 -0.06
CA PRO A 63 -11.82 -7.93 1.13
C PRO A 63 -13.33 -8.10 0.92
N ALA A 64 -13.94 -9.05 1.63
CA ALA A 64 -15.38 -9.32 1.54
C ALA A 64 -16.26 -8.12 1.98
N THR A 65 -15.67 -7.18 2.72
CA THR A 65 -16.27 -5.92 3.16
C THR A 65 -16.32 -4.88 2.04
N ALA A 66 -15.55 -5.04 0.97
CA ALA A 66 -15.49 -4.08 -0.14
C ALA A 66 -16.81 -4.11 -0.92
N ARG A 67 -17.52 -2.98 -0.91
CA ARG A 67 -18.81 -2.84 -1.58
C ARG A 67 -18.69 -2.88 -3.11
N PRO A 68 -19.74 -3.35 -3.82
CA PRO A 68 -19.72 -3.41 -5.27
C PRO A 68 -19.76 -2.00 -5.87
N GLY A 69 -19.17 -1.83 -7.05
CA GLY A 69 -19.16 -0.57 -7.80
C GLY A 69 -17.76 -0.05 -8.14
N ASN A 70 -17.69 1.19 -8.63
CA ASN A 70 -16.43 1.82 -9.02
C ASN A 70 -15.63 2.24 -7.78
N ALA A 71 -14.34 1.96 -7.78
CA ALA A 71 -13.40 2.38 -6.77
C ALA A 71 -12.05 2.76 -7.42
N ILE A 72 -11.24 3.49 -6.68
CA ILE A 72 -9.83 3.71 -6.99
C ILE A 72 -9.02 2.75 -6.13
N LEU A 73 -8.28 1.86 -6.76
CA LEU A 73 -7.21 1.11 -6.13
C LEU A 73 -5.96 1.98 -6.09
N SER A 74 -5.33 2.05 -4.94
CA SER A 74 -4.08 2.79 -4.73
C SER A 74 -3.00 1.84 -4.23
N TRP A 75 -1.81 1.97 -4.80
CA TRP A 75 -0.56 1.49 -4.22
C TRP A 75 0.20 2.71 -3.72
N SER A 76 0.58 2.72 -2.45
CA SER A 76 1.53 3.68 -1.90
C SER A 76 2.80 2.98 -1.45
N TRP A 77 3.89 3.72 -1.47
CA TRP A 77 5.21 3.27 -1.04
C TRP A 77 5.94 4.40 -0.33
N ILE A 78 6.58 4.05 0.78
CA ILE A 78 7.52 4.93 1.48
C ILE A 78 8.86 4.23 1.47
N ASN A 79 9.85 4.86 0.82
CA ASN A 79 11.18 4.27 0.67
C ASN A 79 11.93 4.15 1.99
N TYR A 80 12.84 3.18 2.02
CA TYR A 80 13.71 2.94 3.16
C TYR A 80 14.96 3.84 3.16
N SER A 81 15.68 3.89 2.05
CA SER A 81 16.97 4.59 1.96
C SER A 81 17.08 5.49 0.74
N GLY A 82 18.20 6.19 0.60
CA GLY A 82 18.47 7.08 -0.53
C GLY A 82 18.07 8.55 -0.31
N GLY A 83 17.87 8.97 0.94
CA GLY A 83 17.54 10.35 1.32
C GLY A 83 16.50 10.42 2.45
N PRO A 84 15.78 11.55 2.58
CA PRO A 84 14.55 11.57 3.38
C PRO A 84 13.57 10.53 2.81
N GLN A 85 12.68 10.01 3.64
CA GLN A 85 11.63 9.16 3.09
C GLN A 85 10.75 10.01 2.16
N GLU A 86 10.16 9.38 1.17
CA GLU A 86 9.37 10.00 0.13
C GLU A 86 8.13 9.14 -0.02
N PHE A 87 6.99 9.80 -0.16
CA PHE A 87 5.72 9.12 -0.34
C PHE A 87 5.39 9.04 -1.83
N TYR A 88 5.41 7.83 -2.36
CA TYR A 88 5.03 7.51 -3.73
C TYR A 88 3.62 6.92 -3.75
N GLN A 89 2.84 7.24 -4.77
CA GLN A 89 1.49 6.69 -4.93
C GLN A 89 1.11 6.53 -6.41
N ASN A 90 0.60 5.35 -6.78
CA ASN A 90 -0.04 5.11 -8.08
C ASN A 90 -1.46 4.61 -7.90
N TYR A 91 -2.28 4.87 -8.92
CA TYR A 91 -3.71 4.61 -8.89
C TYR A 91 -4.16 3.79 -10.09
N ALA A 92 -5.19 2.98 -9.87
CA ALA A 92 -5.94 2.28 -10.92
C ALA A 92 -7.44 2.39 -10.65
N LEU A 93 -8.21 2.69 -11.69
CA LEU A 93 -9.67 2.60 -11.63
C LEU A 93 -10.07 1.13 -11.70
N VAL A 94 -10.85 0.68 -10.71
CA VAL A 94 -11.33 -0.70 -10.61
C VAL A 94 -12.84 -0.72 -10.44
N LYS A 95 -13.46 -1.80 -10.91
CA LYS A 95 -14.86 -2.11 -10.62
C LYS A 95 -14.88 -3.34 -9.73
N ILE A 96 -15.44 -3.19 -8.54
CA ILE A 96 -15.55 -4.26 -7.54
C ILE A 96 -16.86 -4.98 -7.77
N ASP A 97 -16.77 -6.30 -7.94
CA ASP A 97 -17.91 -7.20 -8.04
C ASP A 97 -18.01 -8.01 -6.75
N ASN A 98 -18.85 -7.54 -5.82
CA ASN A 98 -19.08 -8.18 -4.53
C ASN A 98 -20.51 -7.89 -4.03
N PRO A 99 -21.52 -8.63 -4.53
CA PRO A 99 -22.92 -8.33 -4.24
C PRO A 99 -23.32 -8.57 -2.77
N SER A 100 -22.47 -9.26 -1.98
CA SER A 100 -22.78 -9.66 -0.60
C SER A 100 -22.25 -8.71 0.48
N ALA A 101 -21.49 -7.67 0.11
CA ALA A 101 -20.95 -6.72 1.09
C ALA A 101 -22.03 -5.82 1.68
N ALA A 102 -22.01 -5.65 3.01
CA ALA A 102 -22.88 -4.71 3.69
C ALA A 102 -22.37 -3.25 3.52
N PRO A 103 -23.27 -2.26 3.34
CA PRO A 103 -22.89 -0.84 3.31
C PRO A 103 -22.21 -0.39 4.61
N GLY A 104 -21.15 0.41 4.51
CA GLY A 104 -20.45 1.04 5.65
C GLY A 104 -19.54 0.13 6.47
N GLU A 105 -19.47 -1.17 6.16
CA GLU A 105 -18.59 -2.11 6.85
C GLU A 105 -17.12 -1.93 6.45
N PHE A 106 -16.86 -1.45 5.22
CA PHE A 106 -15.52 -1.28 4.70
C PHE A 106 -14.72 -0.23 5.49
N GLU A 107 -15.22 1.00 5.57
CA GLU A 107 -14.50 2.11 6.19
C GLU A 107 -14.28 1.93 7.70
N THR A 108 -15.11 1.12 8.37
CA THR A 108 -14.98 0.81 9.80
C THR A 108 -13.98 -0.30 10.11
N LYS A 109 -13.74 -1.21 9.15
CA LYS A 109 -12.81 -2.34 9.30
C LYS A 109 -11.43 -2.09 8.68
N HIS A 110 -11.30 -1.04 7.88
CA HIS A 110 -10.09 -0.71 7.15
C HIS A 110 -9.63 0.71 7.54
N PRO A 111 -8.45 0.86 8.16
CA PRO A 111 -7.96 2.18 8.58
C PRO A 111 -7.61 3.06 7.38
N LYS A 112 -7.46 4.36 7.62
CA LYS A 112 -7.00 5.27 6.57
C LYS A 112 -5.54 4.98 6.22
N ILE A 113 -5.19 5.27 4.96
CA ILE A 113 -3.80 5.19 4.49
C ILE A 113 -2.90 6.09 5.33
N TYR A 114 -1.69 5.63 5.59
CA TYR A 114 -0.66 6.44 6.23
C TYR A 114 -0.10 7.43 5.21
N LEU A 115 -0.08 8.71 5.57
CA LEU A 115 0.51 9.79 4.79
C LEU A 115 1.80 10.23 5.48
N ALA A 116 2.89 10.36 4.72
CA ALA A 116 4.17 10.85 5.20
C ALA A 116 4.68 11.96 4.30
N ASN A 117 5.45 12.89 4.87
CA ASN A 117 6.19 13.93 4.14
C ASN A 117 5.34 14.79 3.20
N PHE A 118 4.12 15.10 3.64
CA PHE A 118 3.30 16.15 3.05
C PHE A 118 3.49 17.46 3.82
N PRO A 119 3.63 18.62 3.15
CA PRO A 119 3.88 19.92 3.80
C PRO A 119 2.84 20.33 4.85
N SER A 120 1.65 19.74 4.81
CA SER A 120 0.53 20.00 5.72
C SER A 120 0.35 18.97 6.84
N GLN A 121 1.20 17.93 6.94
CA GLN A 121 1.12 16.93 8.01
C GLN A 121 2.40 16.87 8.86
N GLN A 122 2.21 16.81 10.18
CA GLN A 122 3.24 16.93 11.23
C GLN A 122 4.16 15.71 11.37
N CYS A 123 4.10 14.73 10.46
CA CYS A 123 4.97 13.57 10.44
C CYS A 123 6.06 13.76 9.38
N ILE A 124 7.01 14.64 9.70
CA ILE A 124 8.31 14.64 9.03
C ILE A 124 9.07 13.46 9.62
N VAL A 125 9.25 12.41 8.85
CA VAL A 125 10.19 11.34 9.20
C VAL A 125 11.59 11.91 9.02
N ASN A 126 12.39 11.90 10.10
CA ASN A 126 13.65 12.64 10.17
C ASN A 126 14.55 12.37 8.95
N GLU A 127 15.05 13.46 8.37
CA GLU A 127 15.80 13.52 7.10
C GLU A 127 17.26 13.02 7.19
N ALA A 128 17.67 12.44 8.32
CA ALA A 128 19.00 11.89 8.50
C ALA A 128 18.92 10.37 8.46
N ASP A 129 19.37 9.77 7.34
CA ASP A 129 19.56 8.34 7.13
C ASP A 129 18.47 7.46 7.78
N SER A 130 17.35 7.32 7.09
CA SER A 130 16.34 6.33 7.46
C SER A 130 16.97 4.94 7.50
N THR A 131 17.29 4.49 8.71
CA THR A 131 17.84 3.15 9.00
C THR A 131 16.75 2.16 9.34
N GLN A 132 15.49 2.58 9.34
CA GLN A 132 14.33 1.77 9.71
C GLN A 132 13.22 1.86 8.68
N TRP A 133 12.57 0.72 8.42
CA TRP A 133 11.35 0.65 7.61
C TRP A 133 10.21 1.39 8.31
N VAL A 134 9.31 2.00 7.54
CA VAL A 134 8.08 2.56 8.13
C VAL A 134 7.22 1.43 8.67
N ASN A 135 7.03 1.43 9.99
CA ASN A 135 6.04 0.62 10.67
C ASN A 135 4.75 1.43 10.78
N TYR A 136 3.73 1.04 10.01
CA TYR A 136 2.45 1.74 10.03
C TYR A 136 1.76 1.56 11.39
N PRO A 137 1.32 2.64 12.07
CA PRO A 137 0.57 2.55 13.32
C PRO A 137 -0.75 1.80 13.14
N GLU A 138 -1.40 1.99 12.00
CA GLU A 138 -2.63 1.32 11.61
C GLU A 138 -2.42 0.55 10.29
N PRO A 139 -1.79 -0.64 10.31
CA PRO A 139 -1.45 -1.39 9.09
C PRO A 139 -2.67 -2.10 8.47
N GLY A 140 -3.82 -2.08 9.15
CA GLY A 140 -5.03 -2.76 8.72
C GLY A 140 -4.99 -4.28 8.97
N PRO A 141 -6.02 -5.01 8.48
CA PRO A 141 -6.25 -6.40 8.86
C PRO A 141 -5.35 -7.42 8.15
N VAL A 142 -4.63 -7.03 7.10
CA VAL A 142 -3.76 -7.92 6.31
C VAL A 142 -2.38 -7.31 6.23
N VAL A 143 -1.40 -7.94 6.88
CA VAL A 143 -0.02 -7.45 6.97
C VAL A 143 0.94 -8.54 6.54
N ASP A 144 1.74 -8.24 5.53
CA ASP A 144 2.91 -9.04 5.16
C ASP A 144 4.18 -8.32 5.64
N TYR A 145 5.20 -9.09 5.99
CA TYR A 145 6.53 -8.59 6.30
C TYR A 145 7.50 -9.03 5.19
N GLY A 146 8.26 -8.10 4.63
CA GLY A 146 9.29 -8.39 3.63
C GLY A 146 10.46 -9.20 4.17
N ILE A 147 11.32 -9.68 3.26
CA ILE A 147 12.29 -10.76 3.51
C ILE A 147 13.51 -10.37 4.38
N ASN A 148 13.64 -9.12 4.85
CA ASN A 148 14.74 -8.69 5.71
C ASN A 148 14.29 -8.51 7.17
N LYS A 149 13.89 -9.62 7.81
CA LYS A 149 13.48 -9.66 9.21
C LYS A 149 14.65 -9.68 10.21
N THR A 150 15.90 -9.50 9.78
CA THR A 150 17.07 -9.56 10.66
C THR A 150 17.30 -8.29 11.49
N ASP A 151 16.65 -7.17 11.16
CA ASP A 151 16.94 -5.88 11.81
C ASP A 151 15.75 -5.33 12.62
N ALA A 152 14.74 -6.15 12.91
CA ALA A 152 13.74 -5.83 13.94
C ALA A 152 14.31 -6.17 15.32
N GLY A 153 15.31 -5.39 15.73
CA GLY A 153 15.75 -5.26 17.12
C GLY A 153 14.83 -4.33 17.91
#